data_AF-A0A948YGW1-F1
#
_entry.id   AF-A0A948YGW1-F1
#
_cell.length_a   1.000
_cell.length_b   1.000
_cell.length_c   1.000
_cell.angle_alpha   90.00
_cell.angle_beta   90.00
_cell.angle_gamma   90.00
#
_symmetry.space_group_name_H-M   'P 1'
#
loop_
_entity.id
_entity.type
_entity.pdbx_description
1 polymer ?
#
loop_
_entity_poly.entity_id
_entity_poly.type
_entity_poly.pdbx_seq_one_letter_code
_entity_poly.pdbx_strand_id
1 'polypeptide(L)'
;MDETVLNAYGWEDINLAHNFYEVDYLPENDRVRYTISPDARKEVLKRLLKLNHEIHEQEVKASLHAKGKTKKKQKADAPEQMKLF
;
A
#
# COMPACT_ATOMS: atom_id res chain seq x y z
N MET A 1 -3.60 -16.36 14.66
CA MET A 1 -3.29 -15.90 13.29
C MET A 1 -2.41 -14.66 13.31
N ASP A 2 -2.73 -13.64 14.10
CA ASP A 2 -1.91 -12.41 14.14
C ASP A 2 -0.48 -12.67 14.65
N GLU A 3 -0.33 -13.48 15.70
CA GLU A 3 0.98 -13.88 16.24
C GLU A 3 1.84 -14.63 15.20
N THR A 4 1.22 -15.53 14.42
CA THR A 4 1.94 -16.25 13.36
C THR A 4 2.43 -15.33 12.25
N VAL A 5 1.67 -14.25 11.96
CA VAL A 5 2.09 -13.23 10.99
C VAL A 5 3.26 -12.43 11.56
N LEU A 6 3.20 -12.00 12.82
CA LEU A 6 4.33 -11.32 13.47
C LEU A 6 5.61 -12.17 13.42
N ASN A 7 5.50 -13.46 13.74
CA ASN A 7 6.65 -14.37 13.71
C ASN A 7 7.23 -14.51 12.29
N ALA A 8 6.37 -14.56 11.25
CA ALA A 8 6.84 -14.63 9.86
C ALA A 8 7.64 -13.39 9.44
N TYR A 9 7.34 -12.22 10.01
CA TYR A 9 8.11 -10.98 9.82
C TYR A 9 9.24 -10.79 10.86
N GLY A 10 9.38 -11.70 11.83
CA GLY A 10 10.35 -11.60 12.92
C GLY A 10 10.05 -10.48 13.94
N TRP A 11 8.78 -10.11 14.11
CA TRP A 11 8.30 -9.04 15.00
C TRP A 11 7.73 -9.55 16.31
N GLU A 12 8.48 -10.44 16.97
CA GLU A 12 8.08 -11.06 18.24
C GLU A 12 8.09 -10.08 19.43
N ASP A 13 8.66 -8.88 19.23
CA ASP A 13 8.76 -7.81 20.22
C ASP A 13 7.47 -6.97 20.36
N ILE A 14 6.52 -7.13 19.43
CA ILE A 14 5.26 -6.38 19.45
C ILE A 14 4.24 -7.11 20.34
N ASN A 15 3.90 -6.51 21.48
CA ASN A 15 2.76 -6.97 22.28
C ASN A 15 1.44 -6.55 21.62
N LEU A 16 0.74 -7.51 21.01
CA LEU A 16 -0.54 -7.26 20.35
C LEU A 16 -1.65 -6.84 21.33
N ALA A 17 -1.60 -7.32 22.57
CA ALA A 17 -2.57 -7.04 23.63
C ALA A 17 -4.02 -7.06 23.11
N HIS A 18 -4.48 -8.21 22.61
CA HIS A 18 -5.84 -8.37 22.07
C HIS A 18 -6.88 -8.08 23.14
N ASN A 19 -7.77 -7.13 22.85
CA ASN A 19 -8.89 -6.80 23.72
C ASN A 19 -9.99 -6.08 22.92
N PHE A 20 -11.05 -5.67 23.60
CA PHE A 20 -12.06 -4.79 23.05
C PHE A 20 -11.57 -3.35 23.07
N TYR A 21 -11.40 -2.78 21.88
CA TYR A 21 -11.01 -1.38 21.70
C TYR A 21 -12.06 -0.62 20.90
N GLU A 22 -12.18 0.67 21.20
CA GLU A 22 -12.99 1.59 20.41
C GLU A 22 -12.30 1.91 19.10
N VAL A 23 -13.11 1.99 18.05
CA VAL A 23 -12.67 2.17 16.69
C VAL A 23 -13.30 3.42 16.11
N ASP A 24 -12.45 4.43 15.88
CA ASP A 24 -12.90 5.79 15.58
C ASP A 24 -13.58 5.95 14.22
N TYR A 25 -13.36 5.03 13.28
CA TYR A 25 -13.98 5.08 11.95
C TYR A 25 -15.40 4.51 11.91
N LEU A 26 -15.92 4.01 13.04
CA LEU A 26 -17.28 3.48 13.15
C LEU A 26 -18.23 4.47 13.86
N PRO A 27 -19.56 4.35 13.66
CA PRO A 27 -20.55 5.17 14.38
C PRO A 27 -20.52 4.90 15.88
N GLU A 28 -20.78 5.93 16.70
CA GLU A 28 -20.72 5.87 18.17
C GLU A 28 -21.53 4.73 18.81
N ASN A 29 -22.68 4.40 18.23
CA ASN A 29 -23.55 3.33 18.72
C ASN A 29 -22.96 1.91 18.54
N ASP A 30 -21.91 1.75 17.73
CA ASP A 30 -21.26 0.46 17.49
C ASP A 30 -19.78 0.61 17.09
N ARG A 31 -18.93 1.06 18.03
CA ARG A 31 -17.48 1.25 17.80
C ARG A 31 -16.57 0.21 18.44
N VAL A 32 -17.07 -0.63 19.34
CA VAL A 32 -16.21 -1.55 20.09
C VAL A 32 -15.93 -2.78 19.25
N ARG A 33 -14.66 -3.06 18.96
CA ARG A 33 -14.23 -4.24 18.19
C ARG A 33 -13.18 -5.02 18.96
N TYR A 34 -13.25 -6.35 18.86
CA TYR A 34 -12.17 -7.20 19.35
C TYR A 34 -11.00 -7.10 18.39
N THR A 35 -9.92 -6.44 18.83
CA THR A 35 -8.77 -6.13 17.98
C THR A 35 -7.49 -5.98 18.81
N ILE A 36 -6.38 -5.73 18.14
CA ILE A 36 -5.08 -5.47 18.78
C ILE A 36 -5.05 -4.06 19.36
N SER A 37 -4.18 -3.82 20.32
CA SER A 37 -4.03 -2.50 20.93
C SER A 37 -3.77 -1.41 19.86
N PRO A 38 -4.30 -0.19 20.04
CA PRO A 38 -4.06 0.91 19.11
C PRO A 38 -2.56 1.18 18.87
N ASP A 39 -1.73 0.94 19.88
CA ASP A 39 -0.29 1.14 19.79
C ASP A 39 0.40 0.00 19.01
N ALA A 40 0.02 -1.26 19.25
CA ALA A 40 0.47 -2.38 18.42
C ALA A 40 0.06 -2.18 16.95
N ARG A 41 -1.17 -1.70 16.69
CA ARG A 41 -1.64 -1.39 15.33
C ARG A 41 -0.77 -0.33 14.65
N LYS A 42 -0.44 0.75 15.36
CA LYS A 42 0.45 1.81 14.82
C LYS A 42 1.84 1.26 14.50
N GLU A 43 2.42 0.46 15.39
CA GLU A 43 3.75 -0.10 15.20
C GLU A 43 3.81 -1.05 14.01
N VAL A 44 2.84 -1.96 13.89
CA VAL A 44 2.70 -2.86 12.73
C VAL A 44 2.60 -2.07 11.43
N LEU A 45 1.73 -1.06 11.36
CA LEU A 45 1.56 -0.23 10.17
C LEU A 45 2.85 0.52 9.81
N LYS A 46 3.58 1.03 10.79
CA LYS A 46 4.85 1.73 10.59
C LYS A 46 5.91 0.81 9.97
N ARG A 47 6.04 -0.41 10.48
CA ARG A 47 7.01 -1.38 9.93
C ARG A 47 6.62 -1.86 8.54
N LEU A 48 5.33 -2.13 8.31
CA LEU A 48 4.82 -2.49 6.98
C LEU A 48 5.05 -1.36 5.97
N LEU A 49 4.81 -0.11 6.35
CA LEU A 49 5.06 1.04 5.49
C LEU A 49 6.54 1.14 5.10
N LYS A 50 7.44 0.96 6.07
CA LYS A 50 8.90 0.93 5.82
C LYS A 50 9.27 -0.17 4.82
N LEU A 51 8.81 -1.40 5.05
CA LEU A 51 9.07 -2.52 4.14
C LEU A 51 8.52 -2.28 2.73
N ASN A 52 7.33 -1.68 2.64
CA ASN A 52 6.72 -1.34 1.35
C ASN A 52 7.63 -0.38 0.55
N HIS A 53 8.15 0.68 1.19
CA HIS A 53 9.08 1.58 0.54
C HIS A 53 10.37 0.89 0.08
N GLU A 54 10.97 0.04 0.92
CA GLU A 54 12.19 -0.71 0.58
C GLU A 54 11.98 -1.64 -0.62
N ILE A 55 10.88 -2.40 -0.62
CA ILE A 55 10.54 -3.32 -1.70
C ILE A 55 10.23 -2.54 -2.98
N HIS A 56 9.43 -1.47 -2.90
CA HIS A 56 9.11 -0.64 -4.06
C HIS A 56 10.38 -0.03 -4.69
N GLU A 57 11.33 0.46 -3.89
CA GLU A 57 12.61 0.94 -4.41
C GLU A 57 13.41 -0.16 -5.14
N GLN A 58 13.38 -1.40 -4.63
CA GLN A 58 14.01 -2.55 -5.28
C GLN A 58 13.30 -2.92 -6.58
N GLU A 59 11.96 -2.93 -6.59
CA GLU A 59 11.15 -3.21 -7.79
C GLU A 59 11.36 -2.18 -8.89
N VAL A 60 11.45 -0.89 -8.52
CA VAL A 60 11.78 0.21 -9.44
C VAL A 60 13.18 0.03 -10.03
N LYS A 61 14.18 -0.30 -9.19
CA LYS A 61 15.55 -0.59 -9.65
C LYS A 61 15.61 -1.81 -10.57
N ALA A 62 14.83 -2.85 -10.28
CA ALA A 62 14.71 -4.05 -11.11
C ALA A 62 13.93 -3.81 -12.42
N SER A 63 13.45 -2.59 -12.69
CA SER A 63 12.64 -2.21 -13.86
C SER A 63 11.37 -3.04 -14.04
N LEU A 64 10.90 -3.75 -12.99
CA LEU A 64 9.69 -4.57 -13.05
C LEU A 64 8.41 -3.72 -13.06
N HIS A 65 8.50 -2.45 -12.67
CA HIS A 65 7.44 -1.45 -12.80
C HIS A 65 7.38 -0.74 -14.17
N ALA A 66 8.22 -1.13 -15.14
CA ALA A 66 8.17 -0.58 -16.49
C ALA A 66 7.14 -1.27 -17.41
N LYS A 67 6.00 -1.76 -16.89
CA LYS A 67 4.85 -2.11 -17.75
C LYS A 67 3.95 -0.88 -17.91
N GLY A 68 4.29 -0.03 -18.88
CA GLY A 68 3.36 1.02 -19.31
C GLY A 68 3.88 2.19 -20.15
N LYS A 69 5.16 2.28 -20.52
CA LYS A 69 5.63 3.36 -21.42
C LYS A 69 6.44 2.85 -22.59
N THR A 70 5.80 2.05 -23.44
CA THR A 70 6.25 1.85 -24.82
C THR A 70 6.14 3.15 -25.62
N LYS A 71 7.31 3.77 -25.81
CA LYS A 71 7.85 4.43 -27.01
C LYS A 71 7.05 5.57 -27.69
N LYS A 72 7.70 6.76 -27.64
CA LYS A 72 7.70 7.87 -28.61
C LYS A 72 7.02 7.55 -29.96
N LYS A 73 6.04 8.37 -30.35
CA LYS A 73 5.81 8.71 -31.77
C LYS A 73 6.24 10.16 -31.97
N GLN A 74 7.35 10.34 -32.69
CA GLN A 74 7.88 11.64 -33.10
C GLN A 74 6.86 12.35 -34.01
N LYS A 75 6.71 13.67 -33.84
CA LYS A 75 5.94 14.53 -34.76
C LYS A 75 6.59 14.53 -36.14
N ALA A 76 5.78 14.48 -37.20
CA ALA A 76 6.11 15.05 -38.51
C ALA A 76 4.82 15.44 -39.25
N ASP A 77 4.79 16.72 -39.61
CA ASP A 77 3.96 17.51 -40.53
C ASP A 77 2.58 17.06 -41.03
N ALA A 78 1.64 18.02 -40.92
CA ALA A 78 0.43 18.08 -41.72
C ALA A 78 0.76 18.42 -43.18
N PRO A 79 -0.11 18.01 -44.12
CA PRO A 79 -0.58 19.02 -45.06
C PRO A 79 -2.11 19.08 -45.15
N GLU A 80 -2.52 20.29 -45.46
CA GLU A 80 -3.85 20.81 -45.68
C GLU A 80 -4.53 20.21 -46.93
N GLN A 81 -5.87 20.20 -46.90
CA GLN A 81 -6.82 20.12 -48.04
C GLN A 81 -7.15 18.74 -48.65
N MET A 82 -8.41 18.34 -48.49
CA MET A 82 -9.34 18.33 -49.63
C MET A 82 -10.81 18.35 -49.17
N LYS A 83 -11.51 19.41 -49.61
CA LYS A 83 -12.97 19.45 -49.75
C LYS A 83 -13.44 18.29 -50.62
N LEU A 84 -14.50 17.58 -50.24
CA LEU A 84 -15.72 17.35 -51.03
C LEU A 84 -16.56 16.25 -50.37
N PHE A 85 -17.88 16.44 -50.49
CA PHE A 85 -19.02 15.63 -50.02
C PHE A 85 -19.45 15.90 -48.57
#